data_AF-A0A919SCJ7-F1
#
_entry.id   AF-A0A919SCJ7-F1
#
_cell.length_a   1.000
_cell.length_b   1.000
_cell.length_c   1.000
_cell.angle_alpha   90.00
_cell.angle_beta   90.00
_cell.angle_gamma   90.00
#
_symmetry.space_group_name_H-M   'P 1'
#
loop_
_entity.id
_entity.type
_entity.pdbx_description
1 polymer ?
#
loop_
_entity_poly.entity_id
_entity_poly.type
_entity_poly.pdbx_seq_one_letter_code
_entity_poly.pdbx_strand_id
1 'polypeptide(L)'
;MRVRLISLVVFVLVLAATALGVVLGRPHDEPVSEAVAVARDLLPPAASVAAIEDSGAVGTGYHRTFPQYVGELTVWLACTGEGQVTLAVSAVPAAETGSVKPRDVARTTAICAAEPVRTDFFGDPFTASLVFDLAGTGPAEFAFRVTSDTGDPVSVQDYQQVDLHGAFHLDDGGDEGYSVGGAIGPGSEPDYYGPLQEHGDFTVAAACTGLGTLELRVGDHREQVRCSWKPQRHDSKLSWHTGKAPEIYAQYTSASKAPANWAVYFLP
;
A
#
# COMPACT_ATOMS: atom_id res chain seq x y z
N MET A 1 7.42 -68.91 23.66
CA MET A 1 7.11 -69.15 25.09
C MET A 1 8.38 -68.97 25.92
N ARG A 2 8.55 -67.80 26.55
CA ARG A 2 9.16 -67.60 27.88
C ARG A 2 9.18 -66.10 28.17
N VAL A 3 8.50 -65.78 29.27
CA VAL A 3 8.22 -64.48 29.87
C VAL A 3 9.40 -64.02 30.72
N ARG A 4 9.76 -62.72 30.67
CA ARG A 4 10.33 -61.86 31.74
C ARG A 4 10.08 -60.40 31.27
N LEU A 5 9.17 -59.58 31.80
CA LEU A 5 8.89 -59.06 33.15
C LEU A 5 10.10 -58.38 33.82
N ILE A 6 9.85 -57.23 34.48
CA ILE A 6 10.75 -56.34 35.28
C ILE A 6 11.25 -55.13 34.45
N SER A 7 11.08 -53.84 34.78
CA SER A 7 10.59 -53.18 36.00
C SER A 7 10.05 -51.77 35.71
N LEU A 8 9.08 -51.43 36.56
CA LEU A 8 8.46 -50.14 36.84
C LEU A 8 9.51 -49.09 37.30
N VAL A 9 9.48 -47.86 36.76
CA VAL A 9 9.89 -46.65 37.51
C VAL A 9 8.89 -45.55 37.19
N VAL A 10 7.91 -45.43 38.08
CA VAL A 10 7.03 -44.27 38.24
C VAL A 10 7.82 -43.24 39.04
N PHE A 11 8.11 -42.08 38.46
CA PHE A 11 8.53 -40.90 39.21
C PHE A 11 7.51 -39.79 38.97
N VAL A 12 6.52 -39.76 39.85
CA VAL A 12 5.65 -38.62 40.08
C VAL A 12 6.46 -37.60 40.86
N LEU A 13 6.71 -36.44 40.28
CA LEU A 13 7.22 -35.28 41.02
C LEU A 13 6.26 -34.11 40.80
N VAL A 14 5.33 -34.01 41.75
CA VAL A 14 4.50 -32.84 42.00
C VAL A 14 5.38 -31.81 42.69
N LEU A 15 5.57 -30.66 42.06
CA LEU A 15 6.07 -29.46 42.71
C LEU A 15 5.12 -28.31 42.38
N ALA A 16 4.27 -28.05 43.35
CA ALA A 16 3.44 -26.86 43.43
C ALA A 16 4.26 -25.67 43.93
N ALA A 17 3.75 -24.48 43.62
CA ALA A 17 4.09 -23.16 44.17
C ALA A 17 5.30 -22.44 43.56
N THR A 18 5.01 -21.54 42.62
CA THR A 18 5.10 -20.10 42.93
C THR A 18 4.20 -19.32 41.99
N ALA A 19 3.13 -18.79 42.56
CA ALA A 19 2.38 -17.69 41.98
C ALA A 19 3.29 -16.46 41.97
N LEU A 20 3.94 -16.18 40.84
CA LEU A 20 4.14 -14.79 40.43
C LEU A 20 2.97 -14.47 39.50
N GLY A 21 2.00 -13.75 40.05
CA GLY A 21 1.07 -12.99 39.25
C GLY A 21 1.87 -11.97 38.45
N VAL A 22 2.29 -12.36 37.24
CA VAL A 22 2.46 -11.40 36.16
C VAL A 22 1.05 -10.91 35.88
N VAL A 23 0.67 -9.86 36.60
CA VAL A 23 -0.35 -8.94 36.13
C VAL A 23 0.23 -8.42 34.82
N LEU A 24 -0.13 -9.06 33.71
CA LEU A 24 -0.17 -8.42 32.41
C LEU A 24 -1.15 -7.27 32.60
N GLY A 25 -0.64 -6.15 33.10
CA GLY A 25 -1.37 -4.90 33.10
C GLY A 25 -1.78 -4.70 31.65
N ARG A 26 -3.08 -4.77 31.40
CA ARG A 26 -3.64 -4.16 30.18
C ARG A 26 -3.01 -2.77 30.10
N PRO A 27 -2.46 -2.35 28.95
CA PRO A 27 -1.96 -0.99 28.80
C PRO A 27 -3.06 -0.08 29.35
N HIS A 28 -2.71 0.67 30.39
CA HIS A 28 -3.64 1.52 31.10
C HIS A 28 -4.32 2.42 30.07
N ASP A 29 -5.65 2.50 30.12
CA ASP A 29 -6.42 3.64 29.66
C ASP A 29 -5.99 4.86 30.50
N GLU A 30 -4.74 5.33 30.33
CA GLU A 30 -4.35 6.64 30.82
C GLU A 30 -5.22 7.66 30.07
N PRO A 31 -5.82 8.63 30.77
CA PRO A 31 -6.56 9.68 30.12
C PRO A 31 -5.64 10.37 29.12
N VAL A 32 -6.05 10.36 27.85
CA VAL A 32 -5.38 11.11 26.78
C VAL A 32 -5.22 12.54 27.27
N SER A 33 -3.98 13.04 27.31
CA SER A 33 -3.71 14.41 27.71
C SER A 33 -4.47 15.38 26.81
N GLU A 34 -4.91 16.50 27.38
CA GLU A 34 -5.62 17.54 26.62
C GLU A 34 -4.80 18.02 25.42
N ALA A 35 -3.48 18.10 25.56
CA ALA A 35 -2.60 18.49 24.45
C ALA A 35 -2.53 17.45 23.32
N VAL A 36 -2.65 16.14 23.58
CA VAL A 36 -2.76 15.11 22.53
C VAL A 36 -4.08 15.29 21.76
N ALA A 37 -5.17 15.61 22.45
CA ALA A 37 -6.44 15.90 21.80
C ALA A 37 -6.31 17.14 20.88
N VAL A 38 -5.69 18.21 21.37
CA VAL A 38 -5.42 19.42 20.55
C VAL A 38 -4.55 19.09 19.34
N ALA A 39 -3.49 18.29 19.49
CA ALA A 39 -2.64 17.88 18.37
C ALA A 39 -3.42 17.10 17.31
N ARG A 40 -4.35 16.23 17.71
CA ARG A 40 -5.25 15.52 16.78
C ARG A 40 -6.20 16.47 16.05
N ASP A 41 -6.77 17.43 16.77
CA ASP A 41 -7.70 18.41 16.22
C ASP A 41 -7.04 19.37 15.21
N LEU A 42 -5.72 19.55 15.28
CA LEU A 42 -4.94 20.31 14.30
C LEU A 42 -4.75 19.57 12.96
N LEU A 43 -4.94 18.24 12.90
CA LEU A 43 -4.79 17.51 11.65
C LEU A 43 -5.91 17.88 10.68
N PRO A 44 -5.61 18.16 9.40
CA PRO A 44 -6.63 18.50 8.44
C PRO A 44 -7.61 17.33 8.26
N PRO A 45 -8.89 17.60 7.92
CA PRO A 45 -9.85 16.55 7.60
C PRO A 45 -9.27 15.59 6.56
N ALA A 46 -9.38 14.29 6.81
CA ALA A 46 -8.89 13.30 5.89
C ALA A 46 -9.72 13.34 4.59
N ALA A 47 -9.07 13.49 3.44
CA ALA A 47 -9.74 13.41 2.15
C ALA A 47 -10.20 11.97 1.80
N SER A 48 -9.66 11.00 2.53
CA SER A 48 -9.86 9.55 2.37
C SER A 48 -9.83 8.86 3.74
N VAL A 49 -10.11 7.56 3.80
CA VAL A 49 -10.02 6.80 5.05
C VAL A 49 -8.57 6.80 5.56
N ALA A 50 -8.38 7.09 6.85
CA ALA A 50 -7.08 7.05 7.48
C ALA A 50 -6.53 5.62 7.50
N ALA A 51 -5.34 5.43 6.95
CA ALA A 51 -4.60 4.17 6.97
C ALA A 51 -4.00 3.90 8.36
N ILE A 52 -3.40 4.94 8.93
CA ILE A 52 -2.76 4.92 10.24
C ILE A 52 -3.09 6.25 10.90
N GLU A 53 -3.50 6.23 12.15
CA GLU A 53 -3.61 7.43 12.97
C GLU A 53 -3.11 7.08 14.37
N ASP A 54 -2.14 7.84 14.87
CA ASP A 54 -1.57 7.65 16.19
C ASP A 54 -1.09 8.99 16.76
N SER A 55 -0.88 9.02 18.07
CA SER A 55 -0.54 10.23 18.81
C SER A 55 0.11 9.90 20.14
N GLY A 56 0.85 10.85 20.72
CA GLY A 56 1.39 10.69 22.05
C GLY A 56 2.32 11.83 22.46
N ALA A 57 3.13 11.57 23.47
CA ALA A 57 4.18 12.47 23.92
C ALA A 57 5.56 12.01 23.44
N VAL A 58 6.46 12.96 23.17
CA VAL A 58 7.82 12.71 22.66
C VAL A 58 8.75 12.09 23.71
N GLY A 59 8.48 12.32 25.01
CA GLY A 59 9.45 12.26 26.11
C GLY A 59 10.15 10.93 26.38
N THR A 60 9.74 9.82 25.78
CA THR A 60 10.33 8.48 26.03
C THR A 60 10.84 7.78 24.77
N GLY A 61 10.86 8.48 23.62
CA GLY A 61 11.11 7.87 22.32
C GLY A 61 9.86 7.17 21.81
N TYR A 62 9.45 7.50 20.59
CA TYR A 62 8.30 6.86 19.96
C TYR A 62 8.79 5.98 18.81
N HIS A 63 8.39 4.72 18.87
CA HIS A 63 8.65 3.70 17.87
C HIS A 63 7.40 2.86 17.70
N ARG A 64 6.86 2.81 16.48
CA ARG A 64 5.72 1.97 16.12
C ARG A 64 5.95 1.30 14.78
N THR A 65 5.46 0.07 14.68
CA THR A 65 5.51 -0.71 13.45
C THR A 65 4.08 -0.95 13.00
N PHE A 66 3.79 -0.63 11.75
CA PHE A 66 2.51 -0.85 11.10
C PHE A 66 2.66 -1.79 9.91
N PRO A 67 1.59 -2.51 9.52
CA PRO A 67 1.56 -3.24 8.27
C PRO A 67 1.90 -2.34 7.08
N GLN A 68 2.38 -2.94 5.99
CA GLN A 68 2.62 -2.20 4.77
C GLN A 68 1.32 -1.89 4.02
N TYR A 69 1.25 -0.65 3.53
CA TYR A 69 0.28 -0.20 2.53
C TYR A 69 0.99 0.06 1.20
N VAL A 70 0.30 -0.14 0.08
CA VAL A 70 0.73 0.24 -1.27
C VAL A 70 0.00 1.51 -1.70
N GLY A 71 0.62 2.34 -2.53
CA GLY A 71 0.04 3.63 -2.88
C GLY A 71 0.99 4.78 -2.77
N GLU A 72 0.52 5.94 -3.20
CA GLU A 72 1.04 7.21 -2.72
C GLU A 72 0.41 7.47 -1.35
N LEU A 73 1.25 7.46 -0.33
CA LEU A 73 0.86 7.67 1.06
C LEU A 73 1.22 9.09 1.47
N THR A 74 0.28 9.77 2.11
CA THR A 74 0.48 11.10 2.65
C THR A 74 0.50 11.04 4.17
N VAL A 75 1.54 11.56 4.80
CA VAL A 75 1.63 11.75 6.25
C VAL A 75 1.38 13.21 6.58
N TRP A 76 0.40 13.45 7.45
CA TRP A 76 0.23 14.71 8.18
C TRP A 76 0.76 14.57 9.59
N LEU A 77 1.54 15.54 10.05
CA LEU A 77 2.08 15.60 11.40
C LEU A 77 1.73 16.94 12.03
N ALA A 78 1.13 16.91 13.22
CA ALA A 78 0.86 18.07 14.05
C ALA A 78 1.54 17.91 15.40
N CYS A 79 1.91 19.04 16.02
CA CYS A 79 2.49 19.07 17.36
C CYS A 79 1.96 20.25 18.18
N THR A 80 1.82 20.02 19.48
CA THR A 80 1.49 21.02 20.50
C THR A 80 2.52 21.01 21.63
N GLY A 81 2.62 22.13 22.35
CA GLY A 81 3.63 22.32 23.40
C GLY A 81 4.77 23.19 22.92
N GLU A 82 5.98 22.94 23.42
CA GLU A 82 7.18 23.71 23.09
C GLU A 82 8.18 22.88 22.29
N GLY A 83 8.77 23.51 21.27
CA GLY A 83 9.84 22.92 20.47
C GLY A 83 9.38 22.35 19.14
N GLN A 84 9.92 21.19 18.75
CA GLN A 84 9.64 20.56 17.45
C GLN A 84 9.73 19.03 17.54
N VAL A 85 9.01 18.38 16.63
CA VAL A 85 9.02 16.93 16.46
C VAL A 85 9.38 16.59 15.02
N THR A 86 10.11 15.49 14.83
CA THR A 86 10.45 14.93 13.52
C THR A 86 10.00 13.49 13.49
N LEU A 87 9.10 13.18 12.57
CA LEU A 87 8.65 11.83 12.27
C LEU A 87 9.47 11.31 11.09
N ALA A 88 10.16 10.20 11.30
CA ALA A 88 10.82 9.43 10.25
C ALA A 88 10.03 8.15 9.99
N VAL A 89 9.81 7.84 8.72
CA VAL A 89 9.13 6.64 8.26
C VAL A 89 10.15 5.80 7.51
N SER A 90 10.38 4.59 8.00
CA SER A 90 11.26 3.61 7.37
C SER A 90 10.45 2.44 6.81
N ALA A 91 10.74 2.03 5.58
CA ALA A 91 10.23 0.80 5.00
C ALA A 91 11.18 -0.36 5.31
N VAL A 92 10.67 -1.40 5.97
CA VAL A 92 11.41 -2.63 6.28
C VAL A 92 11.15 -3.65 5.16
N PRO A 93 12.16 -4.06 4.37
CA PRO A 93 11.94 -5.00 3.27
C PRO A 93 11.40 -6.35 3.75
N ALA A 94 10.60 -7.00 2.90
CA ALA A 94 10.16 -8.38 3.11
C ALA A 94 11.34 -9.35 3.00
N ALA A 95 11.33 -10.45 3.77
CA ALA A 95 12.45 -11.38 3.85
C ALA A 95 12.82 -11.98 2.49
N GLU A 96 11.83 -12.16 1.63
CA GLU A 96 11.91 -12.69 0.27
C GLU A 96 12.74 -11.81 -0.67
N THR A 97 12.95 -10.55 -0.32
CA THR A 97 13.76 -9.60 -1.10
C THR A 97 15.27 -9.80 -0.92
N GLY A 98 15.69 -10.61 0.05
CA GLY A 98 17.10 -10.81 0.40
C GLY A 98 17.77 -9.59 1.06
N SER A 99 17.02 -8.52 1.32
CA SER A 99 17.47 -7.37 2.11
C SER A 99 16.78 -7.36 3.48
N VAL A 100 17.53 -6.97 4.51
CA VAL A 100 16.99 -6.82 5.89
C VAL A 100 17.17 -5.40 6.43
N LYS A 101 17.72 -4.48 5.62
CA LYS A 101 18.00 -3.12 6.08
C LYS A 101 16.78 -2.23 5.85
N PRO A 102 16.22 -1.60 6.89
CA PRO A 102 15.21 -0.56 6.71
C PRO A 102 15.75 0.57 5.83
N ARG A 103 14.91 1.15 4.97
CA ARG A 103 15.23 2.38 4.22
C ARG A 103 14.34 3.53 4.68
N ASP A 104 14.92 4.72 4.83
CA ASP A 104 14.14 5.95 5.04
C ASP A 104 13.31 6.24 3.78
N VAL A 105 11.98 6.35 3.93
CA VAL A 105 11.05 6.64 2.82
C VAL A 105 10.34 7.97 2.98
N ALA A 106 10.23 8.48 4.20
CA ALA A 106 9.64 9.79 4.47
C ALA A 106 10.20 10.38 5.74
N ARG A 107 10.40 11.70 5.76
CA ARG A 107 10.77 12.44 6.96
C ARG A 107 10.09 13.79 6.95
N THR A 108 9.41 14.12 8.04
CA THR A 108 8.76 15.42 8.18
C THR A 108 8.96 15.98 9.58
N THR A 109 9.13 17.30 9.68
CA THR A 109 9.41 18.01 10.93
C THR A 109 8.35 19.07 11.16
N ALA A 110 7.65 18.99 12.29
CA ALA A 110 6.64 19.95 12.73
C ALA A 110 7.20 20.79 13.88
N ILE A 111 7.05 22.12 13.79
CA ILE A 111 7.25 23.02 14.92
C ILE A 111 5.96 23.02 15.75
N CYS A 112 6.06 22.84 17.05
CA CYS A 112 4.88 22.73 17.91
C CYS A 112 4.14 24.08 17.99
N ALA A 113 2.81 24.04 17.97
CA ALA A 113 1.91 25.18 17.83
C ALA A 113 1.92 25.89 16.45
N ALA A 114 2.59 25.33 15.44
CA ALA A 114 2.45 25.76 14.05
C ALA A 114 1.36 24.94 13.32
N GLU A 115 1.07 25.31 12.08
CA GLU A 115 0.21 24.52 11.20
C GLU A 115 0.76 23.10 10.99
N PRO A 116 -0.11 22.10 10.79
CA PRO A 116 0.30 20.73 10.50
C PRO A 116 1.16 20.68 9.22
N VAL A 117 2.18 19.82 9.23
CA VAL A 117 3.06 19.62 8.08
C VAL A 117 2.71 18.35 7.34
N ARG A 118 2.96 18.36 6.03
CA ARG A 118 2.68 17.24 5.12
C ARG A 118 3.97 16.69 4.52
N THR A 119 4.08 15.38 4.38
CA THR A 119 5.01 14.74 3.45
C THR A 119 4.33 13.59 2.73
N ASP A 120 4.71 13.36 1.48
CA ASP A 120 4.26 12.22 0.70
C ASP A 120 5.39 11.20 0.56
N PHE A 121 5.05 9.92 0.47
CA PHE A 121 5.98 8.82 0.22
C PHE A 121 5.27 7.64 -0.44
N PHE A 122 6.03 6.71 -0.99
CA PHE A 122 5.47 5.57 -1.71
C PHE A 122 5.56 4.28 -0.90
N GLY A 123 4.42 3.60 -0.81
CA GLY A 123 4.33 2.21 -0.37
C GLY A 123 4.80 1.26 -1.48
N ASP A 124 5.72 0.35 -1.16
CA ASP A 124 6.36 -0.59 -2.10
C ASP A 124 6.01 -2.02 -1.74
N PRO A 125 5.37 -2.82 -2.63
CA PRO A 125 4.88 -4.18 -2.32
C PRO A 125 5.96 -5.17 -1.85
N PHE A 126 7.24 -4.83 -1.97
CA PHE A 126 8.34 -5.63 -1.45
C PHE A 126 8.71 -5.28 0.00
N THR A 127 7.87 -4.52 0.70
CA THR A 127 8.07 -4.11 2.09
C THR A 127 7.24 -5.02 3.02
N ALA A 128 7.76 -5.39 4.18
CA ALA A 128 6.99 -6.13 5.18
C ALA A 128 6.19 -5.20 6.09
N SER A 129 6.80 -4.09 6.50
CA SER A 129 6.22 -3.16 7.45
C SER A 129 6.75 -1.74 7.27
N LEU A 130 5.99 -0.78 7.80
CA LEU A 130 6.41 0.59 7.97
C LEU A 130 6.76 0.82 9.44
N VAL A 131 7.91 1.44 9.69
CA VAL A 131 8.38 1.81 11.03
C VAL A 131 8.34 3.32 11.15
N PHE A 132 7.66 3.80 12.18
CA PHE A 132 7.49 5.22 12.49
C PHE A 132 8.28 5.54 13.75
N ASP A 133 9.31 6.34 13.59
CA ASP A 133 10.20 6.82 14.65
C ASP A 133 10.00 8.31 14.84
N LEU A 134 9.65 8.74 16.05
CA LEU A 134 9.56 10.16 16.38
C LEU A 134 10.72 10.55 17.29
N ALA A 135 11.39 11.64 16.91
CA ALA A 135 12.30 12.37 17.77
C ALA A 135 11.74 13.78 17.99
N GLY A 136 11.99 14.38 19.14
CA GLY A 136 11.64 15.77 19.35
C GLY A 136 12.50 16.43 20.41
N THR A 137 12.36 17.75 20.49
CA THR A 137 13.10 18.60 21.41
C THR A 137 12.11 19.41 22.21
N GLY A 138 12.15 19.31 23.55
CA GLY A 138 11.22 19.99 24.44
C GLY A 138 9.98 19.15 24.80
N PRO A 139 9.14 19.66 25.72
CA PRO A 139 7.86 19.04 26.06
C PRO A 139 6.89 19.22 24.90
N ALA A 140 6.71 18.15 24.13
CA ALA A 140 5.91 18.15 22.92
C ALA A 140 5.00 16.92 22.87
N GLU A 141 3.77 17.16 22.44
CA GLU A 141 2.76 16.14 22.16
C GLU A 141 2.40 16.22 20.68
N PHE A 142 2.23 15.07 20.05
CA PHE A 142 2.08 14.97 18.60
C PHE A 142 0.87 14.13 18.24
N ALA A 143 0.39 14.34 17.03
CA ALA A 143 -0.50 13.42 16.33
C ALA A 143 -0.06 13.33 14.88
N PHE A 144 -0.18 12.15 14.28
CA PHE A 144 -0.04 12.01 12.84
C PHE A 144 -1.15 11.17 12.25
N ARG A 145 -1.42 11.43 10.97
CA ARG A 145 -2.35 10.66 10.15
C ARG A 145 -1.69 10.31 8.84
N VAL A 146 -1.81 9.05 8.44
CA VAL A 146 -1.43 8.55 7.13
C VAL A 146 -2.69 8.28 6.32
N THR A 147 -2.77 8.83 5.12
CA THR A 147 -3.84 8.59 4.15
C THR A 147 -3.26 8.03 2.85
N SER A 148 -4.10 7.35 2.07
CA SER A 148 -3.73 6.86 0.73
C SER A 148 -4.46 7.65 -0.36
N ASP A 149 -3.81 7.83 -1.51
CA ASP A 149 -4.40 8.42 -2.71
C ASP A 149 -5.53 7.55 -3.30
N THR A 150 -5.57 6.27 -2.94
CA THR A 150 -6.55 5.27 -3.36
C THR A 150 -7.92 5.39 -2.68
N GLY A 151 -8.12 6.34 -1.75
CA GLY A 151 -9.39 6.50 -1.01
C GLY A 151 -9.51 5.59 0.21
N ASP A 152 -8.95 4.38 0.13
CA ASP A 152 -8.80 3.44 1.24
C ASP A 152 -7.34 2.92 1.27
N PRO A 153 -6.77 2.66 2.45
CA PRO A 153 -5.49 1.94 2.55
C PRO A 153 -5.55 0.59 1.81
N VAL A 154 -4.65 0.37 0.85
CA VAL A 154 -4.52 -0.92 0.17
C VAL A 154 -3.35 -1.68 0.79
N SER A 155 -3.59 -2.84 1.39
CA SER A 155 -2.52 -3.68 1.93
C SER A 155 -1.82 -4.48 0.82
N VAL A 156 -0.67 -5.08 1.12
CA VAL A 156 0.00 -6.01 0.19
C VAL A 156 -0.87 -7.24 -0.11
N GLN A 157 -1.70 -7.67 0.82
CA GLN A 157 -2.62 -8.80 0.62
C GLN A 157 -3.73 -8.41 -0.36
N ASP A 158 -4.28 -7.21 -0.21
CA ASP A 158 -5.24 -6.65 -1.16
C ASP A 158 -4.59 -6.51 -2.54
N TYR A 159 -3.33 -6.07 -2.61
CA TYR A 159 -2.54 -6.01 -3.85
C TYR A 159 -2.47 -7.37 -4.57
N GLN A 160 -2.14 -8.44 -3.84
CA GLN A 160 -2.07 -9.80 -4.43
C GLN A 160 -3.44 -10.30 -4.92
N GLN A 161 -4.52 -9.70 -4.43
CA GLN A 161 -5.90 -9.98 -4.82
C GLN A 161 -6.47 -8.96 -5.81
N VAL A 162 -5.70 -7.96 -6.26
CA VAL A 162 -6.15 -7.03 -7.30
C VAL A 162 -6.32 -7.81 -8.60
N ASP A 163 -7.55 -8.21 -8.84
CA ASP A 163 -7.98 -8.85 -10.07
C ASP A 163 -8.35 -7.79 -11.10
N LEU A 164 -7.52 -7.66 -12.13
CA LEU A 164 -7.83 -6.80 -13.27
C LEU A 164 -9.15 -7.23 -13.94
N HIS A 165 -9.53 -8.53 -13.91
CA HIS A 165 -10.83 -8.97 -14.46
C HIS A 165 -12.00 -8.36 -13.71
N GLY A 166 -11.93 -8.33 -12.38
CA GLY A 166 -12.91 -7.65 -11.53
C GLY A 166 -13.10 -6.17 -11.88
N ALA A 167 -12.05 -5.47 -12.34
CA ALA A 167 -12.16 -4.07 -12.80
C ALA A 167 -12.97 -3.93 -14.09
N PHE A 168 -12.95 -4.95 -14.95
CA PHE A 168 -13.66 -4.90 -16.23
C PHE A 168 -15.13 -5.27 -16.13
N HIS A 169 -15.59 -5.83 -14.99
CA HIS A 169 -16.95 -6.34 -14.81
C HIS A 169 -17.37 -7.29 -15.92
N LEU A 170 -16.43 -8.14 -16.37
CA LEU A 170 -16.70 -9.19 -17.33
C LEU A 170 -17.38 -10.33 -16.57
N ASP A 171 -18.68 -10.20 -16.36
CA ASP A 171 -19.48 -11.24 -15.71
C ASP A 171 -19.36 -12.57 -16.49
N ASP A 172 -19.43 -13.70 -15.77
CA ASP A 172 -19.09 -15.10 -16.14
C ASP A 172 -19.78 -15.73 -17.39
N GLY A 173 -20.15 -14.95 -18.42
CA GLY A 173 -20.65 -15.47 -19.69
C GLY A 173 -21.10 -14.43 -20.72
N GLY A 174 -20.67 -13.16 -20.62
CA GLY A 174 -21.25 -12.05 -21.39
C GLY A 174 -20.54 -11.66 -22.69
N ASP A 175 -19.26 -11.30 -22.62
CA ASP A 175 -18.58 -10.65 -23.74
C ASP A 175 -17.33 -11.44 -24.15
N GLU A 176 -17.45 -12.24 -25.21
CA GLU A 176 -16.33 -12.92 -25.86
C GLU A 176 -15.47 -11.88 -26.61
N GLY A 177 -14.74 -11.07 -25.86
CA GLY A 177 -13.63 -10.27 -26.36
C GLY A 177 -12.31 -11.01 -26.25
N TYR A 178 -11.26 -10.46 -26.84
CA TYR A 178 -9.90 -10.90 -26.55
C TYR A 178 -9.16 -9.84 -25.74
N SER A 179 -8.20 -10.28 -24.94
CA SER A 179 -7.44 -9.43 -24.02
C SER A 179 -5.94 -9.49 -24.27
N VAL A 180 -5.27 -8.38 -23.98
CA VAL A 180 -3.82 -8.27 -23.89
C VAL A 180 -3.47 -7.59 -22.57
N GLY A 181 -2.41 -8.01 -21.89
CA GLY A 181 -2.00 -7.39 -20.64
C GLY A 181 -0.84 -8.10 -19.97
N GLY A 182 -0.42 -7.56 -18.83
CA GLY A 182 0.64 -8.12 -18.01
C GLY A 182 1.30 -7.07 -17.11
N ALA A 183 2.44 -7.46 -16.53
CA ALA A 183 3.31 -6.54 -15.83
C ALA A 183 4.07 -5.65 -16.83
N ILE A 184 4.19 -4.35 -16.54
CA ILE A 184 4.96 -3.39 -17.33
C ILE A 184 5.82 -2.53 -16.40
N GLY A 185 7.10 -2.43 -16.71
CA GLY A 185 8.04 -1.56 -15.99
C GLY A 185 8.02 -0.13 -16.53
N PRO A 186 8.43 0.87 -15.73
CA PRO A 186 8.55 2.23 -16.26
C PRO A 186 9.65 2.32 -17.31
N GLY A 187 9.36 2.92 -18.46
CA GLY A 187 10.28 2.92 -19.61
C GLY A 187 10.03 4.04 -20.61
N SER A 188 11.08 4.39 -21.35
CA SER A 188 11.03 5.41 -22.42
C SER A 188 10.54 4.87 -23.76
N GLU A 189 10.58 3.54 -23.96
CA GLU A 189 10.16 2.89 -25.19
C GLU A 189 8.84 2.12 -24.96
N PRO A 190 7.88 2.17 -25.90
CA PRO A 190 6.68 1.34 -25.84
C PRO A 190 6.97 -0.14 -26.08
N ASP A 191 6.36 -1.01 -25.29
CA ASP A 191 6.36 -2.45 -25.48
C ASP A 191 5.33 -2.82 -26.58
N TYR A 192 5.70 -3.74 -27.47
CA TYR A 192 4.85 -4.23 -28.56
C TYR A 192 4.13 -5.52 -28.16
N TYR A 193 2.82 -5.57 -28.40
CA TYR A 193 1.97 -6.70 -27.98
C TYR A 193 1.27 -7.43 -29.13
N GLY A 194 1.58 -7.10 -30.38
CA GLY A 194 0.97 -7.72 -31.55
C GLY A 194 -0.06 -6.84 -32.26
N PRO A 195 -0.59 -7.30 -33.41
CA PRO A 195 -1.67 -6.63 -34.11
C PRO A 195 -3.04 -6.97 -33.51
N LEU A 196 -4.04 -6.14 -33.80
CA LEU A 196 -5.45 -6.45 -33.59
C LEU A 196 -5.83 -7.73 -34.35
N GLN A 197 -6.57 -8.63 -33.71
CA GLN A 197 -6.85 -9.95 -34.28
C GLN A 197 -8.10 -9.97 -35.16
N GLU A 198 -9.05 -9.07 -34.91
CA GLU A 198 -10.38 -9.11 -35.53
C GLU A 198 -10.79 -7.75 -36.09
N HIS A 199 -11.50 -7.75 -37.21
CA HIS A 199 -12.10 -6.56 -37.79
C HIS A 199 -13.43 -6.26 -37.10
N GLY A 200 -13.72 -4.99 -36.89
CA GLY A 200 -14.99 -4.57 -36.31
C GLY A 200 -14.95 -3.20 -35.65
N ASP A 201 -16.07 -2.89 -34.99
CA ASP A 201 -16.17 -1.80 -34.04
C ASP A 201 -16.00 -2.39 -32.65
N PHE A 202 -15.10 -1.82 -31.86
CA PHE A 202 -14.75 -2.31 -30.53
C PHE A 202 -14.91 -1.21 -29.49
N THR A 203 -15.31 -1.63 -28.29
CA THR A 203 -14.97 -0.94 -27.06
C THR A 203 -13.60 -1.44 -26.60
N VAL A 204 -12.64 -0.53 -26.53
CA VAL A 204 -11.32 -0.79 -25.93
C VAL A 204 -11.45 -0.46 -24.45
N ALA A 205 -11.61 -1.48 -23.62
CA ALA A 205 -11.71 -1.34 -22.18
C ALA A 205 -10.32 -1.60 -21.57
N ALA A 206 -9.68 -0.57 -21.02
CA ALA A 206 -8.35 -0.66 -20.41
C ALA A 206 -8.41 -0.41 -18.89
N ALA A 207 -7.56 -1.10 -18.14
CA ALA A 207 -7.40 -0.87 -16.70
C ALA A 207 -5.94 -1.06 -16.30
N CYS A 208 -5.48 -0.26 -15.35
CA CYS A 208 -4.11 -0.29 -14.86
C CYS A 208 -4.06 -0.21 -13.34
N THR A 209 -3.31 -1.13 -12.72
CA THR A 209 -2.96 -1.10 -11.31
C THR A 209 -1.48 -0.79 -11.13
N GLY A 210 -1.17 0.14 -10.24
CA GLY A 210 0.19 0.65 -10.02
C GLY A 210 0.19 2.16 -9.82
N LEU A 211 1.38 2.75 -9.95
CA LEU A 211 1.65 4.16 -9.63
C LEU A 211 2.16 4.90 -10.85
N GLY A 212 1.28 5.45 -11.68
CA GLY A 212 1.73 6.16 -12.87
C GLY A 212 0.65 6.30 -13.93
N THR A 213 1.09 6.36 -15.18
CA THR A 213 0.19 6.45 -16.33
C THR A 213 0.63 5.47 -17.39
N LEU A 214 -0.32 4.65 -17.83
CA LEU A 214 -0.20 3.77 -18.98
C LEU A 214 -0.68 4.55 -20.21
N GLU A 215 0.18 4.69 -21.21
CA GLU A 215 -0.21 5.10 -22.56
C GLU A 215 -0.43 3.83 -23.38
N LEU A 216 -1.69 3.57 -23.75
CA LEU A 216 -2.09 2.51 -24.67
C LEU A 216 -2.19 3.09 -26.07
N ARG A 217 -1.58 2.44 -27.06
CA ARG A 217 -1.66 2.82 -28.46
C ARG A 217 -2.16 1.65 -29.29
N VAL A 218 -3.20 1.85 -30.07
CA VAL A 218 -3.77 0.85 -30.98
C VAL A 218 -3.87 1.46 -32.37
N GLY A 219 -2.86 1.21 -33.20
CA GLY A 219 -2.66 1.96 -34.45
C GLY A 219 -2.46 3.45 -34.17
N ASP A 220 -3.32 4.29 -34.74
CA ASP A 220 -3.30 5.74 -34.52
C ASP A 220 -4.08 6.18 -33.27
N HIS A 221 -4.87 5.28 -32.67
CA HIS A 221 -5.61 5.55 -31.45
C HIS A 221 -4.67 5.56 -30.25
N ARG A 222 -4.79 6.56 -29.37
CA ARG A 222 -3.98 6.69 -28.15
C ARG A 222 -4.86 7.00 -26.96
N GLU A 223 -4.61 6.32 -25.86
CA GLU A 223 -5.33 6.49 -24.61
C GLU A 223 -4.35 6.54 -23.43
N GLN A 224 -4.61 7.43 -22.48
CA GLN A 224 -3.86 7.52 -21.24
C GLN A 224 -4.73 7.04 -20.08
N VAL A 225 -4.28 5.98 -19.43
CA VAL A 225 -4.95 5.35 -18.29
C VAL A 225 -4.11 5.64 -17.04
N ARG A 226 -4.67 6.40 -16.09
CA ARG A 226 -4.03 6.61 -14.80
C ARG A 226 -4.12 5.30 -14.01
N CYS A 227 -2.97 4.78 -13.61
CA CYS A 227 -2.91 3.57 -12.80
C CYS A 227 -3.34 3.88 -11.37
N SER A 228 -4.08 2.95 -10.77
CA SER A 228 -4.53 3.04 -9.38
C SER A 228 -4.61 1.64 -8.79
N TRP A 229 -4.27 1.47 -7.51
CA TRP A 229 -4.29 0.14 -6.88
C TRP A 229 -5.67 -0.51 -6.81
N LYS A 230 -6.73 0.31 -6.84
CA LYS A 230 -8.07 -0.11 -7.26
C LYS A 230 -8.22 0.29 -8.73
N PRO A 231 -7.82 -0.58 -9.68
CA PRO A 231 -7.82 -0.23 -11.10
C PRO A 231 -9.24 0.15 -11.53
N GLN A 232 -9.35 1.24 -12.28
CA GLN A 232 -10.61 1.65 -12.89
C GLN A 232 -10.62 1.26 -14.36
N ARG A 233 -11.79 0.83 -14.84
CA ARG A 233 -12.03 0.59 -16.26
C ARG A 233 -12.14 1.93 -17.00
N HIS A 234 -11.40 2.05 -18.07
CA HIS A 234 -11.44 3.16 -19.01
C HIS A 234 -11.87 2.63 -20.37
N ASP A 235 -12.96 3.16 -20.90
CA ASP A 235 -13.52 2.73 -22.18
C ASP A 235 -13.25 3.78 -23.25
N SER A 236 -12.68 3.33 -24.36
CA SER A 236 -12.60 4.09 -25.60
C SER A 236 -13.20 3.29 -26.77
N LYS A 237 -13.43 3.96 -27.91
CA LYS A 237 -14.00 3.34 -29.10
C LYS A 237 -12.94 3.23 -30.19
N LEU A 238 -12.91 2.08 -30.84
CA LEU A 238 -12.01 1.80 -31.95
C LEU A 238 -12.79 1.15 -33.08
N SER A 239 -12.65 1.67 -34.30
CA SER A 239 -13.28 1.09 -35.49
C SER A 239 -12.20 0.71 -36.50
N TRP A 240 -12.17 -0.55 -36.91
CA TRP A 240 -11.25 -1.04 -37.92
C TRP A 240 -11.89 -2.09 -38.84
N HIS A 241 -12.20 -1.67 -40.07
CA HIS A 241 -12.90 -2.50 -41.06
C HIS A 241 -12.05 -2.87 -42.29
N THR A 242 -10.96 -2.14 -42.54
CA THR A 242 -10.14 -2.29 -43.76
C THR A 242 -8.68 -1.91 -43.49
N GLY A 243 -7.76 -2.41 -44.32
CA GLY A 243 -6.34 -2.06 -44.25
C GLY A 243 -5.52 -3.01 -43.35
N LYS A 244 -4.29 -2.61 -43.01
CA LYS A 244 -3.42 -3.38 -42.10
C LYS A 244 -4.01 -3.35 -40.68
N ALA A 245 -3.91 -4.47 -39.97
CA ALA A 245 -4.30 -4.55 -38.56
C ALA A 245 -3.57 -3.51 -37.71
N PRO A 246 -4.30 -2.72 -36.88
CA PRO A 246 -3.69 -1.82 -35.91
C PRO A 246 -2.74 -2.56 -34.98
N GLU A 247 -1.54 -2.03 -34.79
CA GLU A 247 -0.55 -2.59 -33.86
C GLU A 247 -0.81 -2.06 -32.44
N ILE A 248 -0.66 -2.94 -31.45
CA ILE A 248 -0.89 -2.63 -30.03
C ILE A 248 0.47 -2.37 -29.37
N TYR A 249 0.59 -1.19 -28.76
CA TYR A 249 1.73 -0.81 -27.93
C TYR A 249 1.25 -0.32 -26.58
N ALA A 250 2.03 -0.59 -25.53
CA ALA A 250 1.81 0.03 -24.23
C ALA A 250 3.11 0.64 -23.72
N GLN A 251 3.01 1.81 -23.12
CA GLN A 251 4.12 2.47 -22.46
C GLN A 251 3.68 2.88 -21.06
N TYR A 252 4.53 2.67 -20.07
CA TYR A 252 4.22 3.05 -18.70
C TYR A 252 5.23 4.07 -18.18
N THR A 253 4.70 5.16 -17.63
CA THR A 253 5.49 6.25 -17.04
C THR A 253 5.18 6.34 -15.55
N SER A 254 6.23 6.29 -14.72
CA SER A 254 6.13 6.38 -13.26
C SER A 254 7.36 7.04 -12.65
N ALA A 255 7.15 7.82 -11.59
CA ALA A 255 8.22 8.37 -10.76
C ALA A 255 8.81 7.35 -9.77
N SER A 256 8.05 6.32 -9.37
CA SER A 256 8.41 5.42 -8.27
C SER A 256 9.30 4.24 -8.68
N LYS A 257 9.61 4.11 -9.99
CA LYS A 257 10.26 2.93 -10.61
C LYS A 257 9.51 1.60 -10.42
N ALA A 258 8.41 1.57 -9.67
CA ALA A 258 7.62 0.38 -9.43
C ALA A 258 6.87 -0.01 -10.71
N PRO A 259 6.81 -1.31 -11.06
CA PRO A 259 6.03 -1.77 -12.21
C PRO A 259 4.53 -1.54 -11.96
N ALA A 260 3.77 -1.50 -13.05
CA ALA A 260 2.32 -1.62 -13.03
C ALA A 260 1.90 -3.00 -13.56
N ASN A 261 0.69 -3.43 -13.23
CA ASN A 261 0.00 -4.45 -14.01
C ASN A 261 -1.14 -3.79 -14.76
N TRP A 262 -1.38 -4.22 -15.99
CA TRP A 262 -2.42 -3.64 -16.81
C TRP A 262 -3.06 -4.71 -17.70
N ALA A 263 -4.24 -4.39 -18.20
CA ALA A 263 -4.89 -5.17 -19.24
C ALA A 263 -5.74 -4.26 -20.11
N VAL A 264 -5.98 -4.72 -21.34
CA VAL A 264 -6.96 -4.18 -22.26
C VAL A 264 -7.80 -5.31 -22.81
N TYR A 265 -9.11 -5.09 -22.88
CA TYR A 265 -10.09 -5.93 -23.54
C TYR A 265 -10.63 -5.22 -24.77
N PHE A 266 -10.74 -5.96 -25.87
CA PHE A 266 -11.40 -5.51 -27.09
C PHE A 266 -12.76 -6.20 -27.16
N LEU A 267 -13.81 -5.45 -26.81
CA LEU A 267 -15.19 -5.94 -26.73
C LEU A 267 -15.95 -5.50 -27.99
N PRO A 268 -16.58 -6.41 -28.75
CA PRO A 268 -17.32 -6.08 -29.96
C PRO A 268 -18.62 -5.28 -29.71
#